data_AF-A0AAN8Z6X6-F1
#
_entry.id   AF-A0AAN8Z6X6-F1
#
_cell.length_a   1.000
_cell.length_b   1.000
_cell.length_c   1.000
_cell.angle_alpha   90.00
_cell.angle_beta   90.00
_cell.angle_gamma   90.00
#
_symmetry.space_group_name_H-M   'P 1'
#
loop_
_entity.id
_entity.type
_entity.pdbx_description
1 polymer ?
#
loop_
_entity_poly.entity_id
_entity_poly.type
_entity_poly.pdbx_seq_one_letter_code
_entity_poly.pdbx_strand_id
1 'polypeptide(L)'
;MADESLSGSNVSEPQPTNEATLESKSEGVTVSSCNNSNNDPESLGVSSSDAAEEEKTLEFSDELIDKGSKALKDNDYVEASECFSRALEIRVAHYGELAPECVDAYYKFGCALLYKAQEESDPLVAVPKKEAQPQQDSDKDGSVKSALNCESSTASVASSTEQDGGSNVPEGEPDDEASGEDQEEGKESDVEDLAEADEDESDLDLAWKMLDVARVIVEKNSDDTMEKVNILSTLAEVALEREDVETSLSDYLKALSTLECLVEQDSRRIAELNFRICLCLEVGSKAADAIPYCQKAIAICKSRMERLGGEIESEQSDDPSSGGPQPGSSISDKKAEIETLTSLATRRFAAAGSEPNINSR
;
A
#
# COMPACT_ATOMS: atom_id res chain seq x y z
N MET A 1 69.77 -28.08 -17.33
CA MET A 1 70.11 -27.17 -18.44
C MET A 1 68.99 -26.14 -18.43
N ALA A 2 69.10 -25.02 -17.69
CA ALA A 2 69.91 -23.82 -17.97
C ALA A 2 69.61 -23.33 -19.40
N ASP A 3 68.97 -22.18 -19.63
CA ASP A 3 69.46 -20.79 -19.44
C ASP A 3 68.24 -19.81 -19.55
N GLU A 4 67.92 -18.91 -18.60
CA GLU A 4 68.32 -17.49 -18.49
C GLU A 4 67.94 -16.61 -19.73
N SER A 5 67.39 -15.39 -19.68
CA SER A 5 67.49 -14.30 -18.68
C SER A 5 66.56 -13.08 -18.98
N LEU A 6 66.08 -12.46 -17.89
CA LEU A 6 66.09 -11.02 -17.52
C LEU A 6 65.13 -9.93 -18.06
N SER A 7 64.69 -9.16 -17.05
CA SER A 7 64.33 -7.73 -16.98
C SER A 7 62.85 -7.38 -17.19
N GLY A 8 62.19 -6.57 -16.35
CA GLY A 8 62.62 -5.85 -15.15
C GLY A 8 61.41 -5.07 -14.60
N SER A 9 61.29 -5.07 -13.29
CA SER A 9 60.22 -4.44 -12.50
C SER A 9 60.28 -2.91 -12.54
N ASN A 10 59.13 -2.24 -12.41
CA ASN A 10 59.08 -0.98 -11.65
C ASN A 10 57.68 -0.68 -11.10
N VAL A 11 57.60 -0.74 -9.77
CA VAL A 11 56.58 -0.12 -8.91
C VAL A 11 57.07 1.28 -8.57
N SER A 12 56.19 2.28 -8.52
CA SER A 12 56.47 3.54 -7.82
C SER A 12 55.21 4.11 -7.17
N GLU A 13 55.32 4.27 -5.86
CA GLU A 13 54.48 5.03 -4.94
C GLU A 13 54.50 6.55 -5.22
N PRO A 14 53.56 7.31 -4.63
CA PRO A 14 53.39 8.74 -4.87
C PRO A 14 54.19 9.62 -3.87
N GLN A 15 54.66 10.77 -4.32
CA GLN A 15 55.24 11.84 -3.49
C GLN A 15 54.90 13.24 -4.08
N PRO A 16 54.95 14.32 -3.25
CA PRO A 16 53.98 15.43 -3.25
C PRO A 16 54.53 16.79 -3.74
N THR A 17 53.79 17.86 -3.40
CA THR A 17 54.02 19.33 -3.56
C THR A 17 53.38 19.96 -4.83
N ASN A 18 52.60 21.06 -4.74
CA ASN A 18 53.07 22.43 -4.52
C ASN A 18 52.03 23.40 -3.90
N GLU A 19 52.55 24.34 -3.11
CA GLU A 19 51.99 25.60 -2.58
C GLU A 19 51.23 26.49 -3.58
N ALA A 20 50.19 27.19 -3.08
CA ALA A 20 49.86 28.56 -3.50
C ALA A 20 49.01 29.27 -2.42
N THR A 21 49.67 30.18 -1.69
CA THR A 21 49.17 31.23 -0.79
C THR A 21 48.61 32.41 -1.58
N LEU A 22 47.43 32.96 -1.25
CA LEU A 22 47.03 34.39 -1.39
C LEU A 22 45.76 34.65 -0.54
N GLU A 23 45.88 35.16 0.68
CA GLU A 23 45.82 36.59 1.09
C GLU A 23 44.41 37.18 1.26
N SER A 24 44.08 37.40 2.54
CA SER A 24 42.93 38.09 3.10
C SER A 24 42.96 39.60 2.85
N LYS A 25 41.82 40.20 2.53
CA LYS A 25 41.63 41.66 2.60
C LYS A 25 40.42 42.02 3.46
N SER A 26 40.72 42.67 4.58
CA SER A 26 39.80 43.24 5.57
C SER A 26 39.67 44.75 5.36
N GLU A 27 38.46 45.24 5.13
CA GLU A 27 38.01 46.62 5.35
C GLU A 27 36.54 46.43 5.79
N GLY A 28 36.07 46.80 6.98
CA GLY A 28 36.33 47.98 7.81
C GLY A 28 35.14 48.95 7.64
N VAL A 29 34.56 49.43 8.75
CA VAL A 29 33.45 50.43 8.86
C VAL A 29 32.05 49.76 8.85
N THR A 30 31.13 49.86 9.83
CA THR A 30 30.96 50.69 11.03
C THR A 30 30.11 49.96 12.07
N VAL A 31 30.46 50.14 13.34
CA VAL A 31 29.66 49.84 14.52
C VAL A 31 28.44 50.77 14.61
N SER A 32 27.24 50.22 14.75
CA SER A 32 26.10 50.96 15.31
C SER A 32 25.57 50.21 16.52
N SER A 33 26.02 50.68 17.67
CA SER A 33 25.55 50.31 18.99
C SER A 33 24.26 51.05 19.28
N CYS A 34 23.19 50.30 19.58
CA CYS A 34 22.06 50.78 20.36
C CYS A 34 21.69 49.69 21.37
N ASN A 35 22.41 49.66 22.49
CA ASN A 35 21.86 49.12 23.74
C ASN A 35 20.74 50.08 24.19
N ASN A 36 19.51 49.57 24.31
CA ASN A 36 18.57 50.14 25.27
C ASN A 36 18.08 49.01 26.18
N SER A 37 18.65 48.96 27.38
CA SER A 37 18.20 48.14 28.47
C SER A 37 16.92 48.74 29.06
N ASN A 38 15.77 48.19 28.68
CA ASN A 38 14.57 48.29 29.50
C ASN A 38 14.31 46.90 30.09
N ASN A 39 14.58 46.79 31.39
CA ASN A 39 14.09 45.71 32.22
C ASN A 39 12.57 45.88 32.38
N ASP A 40 11.81 44.97 31.78
CA ASP A 40 10.47 44.63 32.25
C ASP A 40 10.42 43.10 32.40
N PRO A 41 10.26 42.57 33.63
CA PRO A 41 10.02 41.15 33.84
C PRO A 41 8.52 40.91 33.76
N GLU A 42 7.93 40.97 32.56
CA GLU A 42 6.59 40.43 32.36
C GLU A 42 6.68 38.91 32.16
N SER A 43 6.65 38.22 33.31
CA SER A 43 5.76 37.08 33.56
C SER A 43 5.42 36.22 32.34
N LEU A 44 6.31 35.30 31.99
CA LEU A 44 5.92 34.01 31.37
C LEU A 44 5.22 33.17 32.45
N GLY A 45 3.98 33.55 32.76
CA GLY A 45 3.03 32.64 33.37
C GLY A 45 2.43 31.82 32.24
N VAL A 46 2.96 30.63 31.97
CA VAL A 46 2.16 29.62 31.27
C VAL A 46 0.99 29.34 32.20
N SER A 47 -0.22 29.71 31.78
CA SER A 47 -1.40 29.49 32.60
C SER A 47 -1.62 27.98 32.70
N SER A 48 -1.75 27.48 33.92
CA SER A 48 -2.09 26.07 34.19
C SER A 48 -3.41 25.63 33.52
N SER A 49 -4.24 26.58 33.05
CA SER A 49 -5.45 26.30 32.29
C SER A 49 -5.17 25.80 30.87
N ASP A 50 -4.15 26.34 30.20
CA ASP A 50 -3.92 26.11 28.77
C ASP A 50 -3.36 24.70 28.56
N ALA A 51 -2.43 24.28 29.42
CA ALA A 51 -1.91 22.92 29.41
C ALA A 51 -2.99 21.85 29.70
N ALA A 52 -3.99 22.18 30.53
CA ALA A 52 -5.09 21.27 30.83
C ALA A 52 -6.12 21.18 29.68
N GLU A 53 -6.31 22.25 28.91
CA GLU A 53 -7.15 22.23 27.71
C GLU A 53 -6.45 21.53 26.53
N GLU A 54 -5.14 21.71 26.38
CA GLU A 54 -4.32 20.99 25.39
C GLU A 54 -4.32 19.48 25.65
N GLU A 55 -4.12 19.04 26.91
CA GLU A 55 -4.17 17.62 27.30
C GLU A 55 -5.54 17.01 26.96
N LYS A 56 -6.63 17.70 27.27
CA LYS A 56 -7.99 17.25 26.93
C LYS A 56 -8.23 17.18 25.41
N THR A 57 -7.60 18.06 24.65
CA THR A 57 -7.72 18.05 23.17
C THR A 57 -6.98 16.86 22.57
N LEU A 58 -5.82 16.50 23.14
CA LEU A 58 -5.08 15.29 22.75
C LEU A 58 -5.81 14.00 23.13
N GLU A 59 -6.40 13.93 24.34
CA GLU A 59 -7.25 12.80 24.74
C GLU A 59 -8.41 12.60 23.73
N PHE A 60 -9.03 13.69 23.28
CA PHE A 60 -10.07 13.61 22.25
C PHE A 60 -9.53 13.12 20.89
N SER A 61 -8.29 13.47 20.52
CA SER A 61 -7.63 12.89 19.33
C SER A 61 -7.43 11.38 19.49
N ASP A 62 -6.98 10.90 20.66
CA ASP A 62 -6.85 9.46 20.94
C ASP A 62 -8.20 8.74 20.83
N GLU A 63 -9.28 9.32 21.37
CA GLU A 63 -10.64 8.79 21.24
C GLU A 63 -11.10 8.67 19.78
N LEU A 64 -10.77 9.65 18.94
CA LEU A 64 -11.05 9.62 17.51
C LEU A 64 -10.25 8.53 16.79
N ILE A 65 -8.97 8.35 17.13
CA ILE A 65 -8.15 7.25 16.59
C ILE A 65 -8.77 5.89 16.96
N ASP A 66 -9.24 5.71 18.19
CA ASP A 66 -9.87 4.46 18.62
C ASP A 66 -11.20 4.23 17.90
N LYS A 67 -12.03 5.29 17.74
CA LYS A 67 -13.28 5.24 16.99
C LYS A 67 -13.05 4.87 15.52
N GLY A 68 -12.09 5.53 14.87
CA GLY A 68 -11.72 5.25 13.48
C GLY A 68 -11.15 3.83 13.32
N SER A 69 -10.33 3.38 14.28
CA SER A 69 -9.79 2.01 14.27
C SER A 69 -10.87 0.94 14.44
N LYS A 70 -11.96 1.26 15.14
CA LYS A 70 -13.14 0.39 15.21
C LYS A 70 -13.91 0.41 13.89
N ALA A 71 -14.16 1.59 13.31
CA ALA A 71 -14.84 1.73 12.02
C ALA A 71 -14.11 0.96 10.90
N LEU A 72 -12.76 1.01 10.86
CA LEU A 72 -11.95 0.19 9.93
C LEU A 72 -12.23 -1.31 10.06
N LYS A 73 -12.36 -1.83 11.29
CA LYS A 73 -12.65 -3.26 11.52
C LYS A 73 -14.06 -3.65 11.09
N ASP A 74 -14.98 -2.70 11.15
CA ASP A 74 -16.37 -2.84 10.71
C ASP A 74 -16.51 -2.61 9.19
N ASN A 75 -15.41 -2.30 8.49
CA ASN A 75 -15.34 -1.90 7.06
C ASN A 75 -16.13 -0.62 6.74
N ASP A 76 -16.33 0.25 7.73
CA ASP A 76 -16.89 1.59 7.53
C ASP A 76 -15.73 2.56 7.26
N TYR A 77 -15.27 2.57 6.01
CA TYR A 77 -14.09 3.35 5.61
C TYR A 77 -14.37 4.86 5.60
N VAL A 78 -15.62 5.26 5.36
CA VAL A 78 -16.04 6.66 5.39
C VAL A 78 -15.89 7.22 6.81
N GLU A 79 -16.52 6.58 7.81
CA GLU A 79 -16.40 7.01 9.20
C GLU A 79 -14.96 6.91 9.72
N ALA A 80 -14.20 5.88 9.29
CA ALA A 80 -12.79 5.77 9.62
C ALA A 80 -11.97 6.96 9.10
N SER A 81 -12.16 7.34 7.83
CA SER A 81 -11.46 8.45 7.20
C SER A 81 -11.76 9.79 7.89
N GLU A 82 -13.02 10.04 8.26
CA GLU A 82 -13.44 11.24 8.99
C GLU A 82 -12.87 11.31 10.41
N CYS A 83 -12.87 10.17 11.12
CA CYS A 83 -12.27 10.09 12.45
C CYS A 83 -10.77 10.37 12.41
N PHE A 84 -10.04 9.74 11.49
CA PHE A 84 -8.59 9.89 11.39
C PHE A 84 -8.17 11.27 10.88
N SER A 85 -8.89 11.85 9.92
CA SER A 85 -8.60 13.21 9.45
C SER A 85 -8.73 14.22 10.60
N ARG A 86 -9.81 14.13 11.39
CA ARG A 86 -10.03 15.01 12.53
C ARG A 86 -9.01 14.80 13.64
N ALA A 87 -8.63 13.55 13.91
CA ALA A 87 -7.58 13.23 14.87
C ALA A 87 -6.22 13.80 14.44
N LEU A 88 -5.91 13.71 13.14
CA LEU A 88 -4.69 14.23 12.53
C LEU A 88 -4.63 15.75 12.62
N GLU A 89 -5.71 16.46 12.29
CA GLU A 89 -5.79 17.92 12.41
C GLU A 89 -5.42 18.40 13.82
N ILE A 90 -5.96 17.73 14.85
CA ILE A 90 -5.67 18.04 16.25
C ILE A 90 -4.17 17.83 16.56
N ARG A 91 -3.61 16.69 16.14
CA ARG A 91 -2.20 16.36 16.40
C ARG A 91 -1.25 17.29 15.67
N VAL A 92 -1.53 17.61 14.41
CA VAL A 92 -0.75 18.55 13.61
C VAL A 92 -0.79 19.95 14.21
N ALA A 93 -1.95 20.41 14.68
CA ALA A 93 -2.07 21.69 15.36
C ALA A 93 -1.26 21.75 16.67
N HIS A 94 -1.14 20.62 17.38
CA HIS A 94 -0.42 20.54 18.65
C HIS A 94 1.09 20.33 18.51
N TYR A 95 1.52 19.34 17.70
CA TYR A 95 2.92 18.93 17.57
C TYR A 95 3.63 19.51 16.34
N GLY A 96 2.86 19.89 15.31
CA GLY A 96 3.36 20.27 13.99
C GLY A 96 3.26 19.14 12.96
N GLU A 97 3.23 19.52 11.68
CA GLU A 97 2.99 18.61 10.54
C GLU A 97 4.01 17.47 10.42
N LEU A 98 5.29 17.74 10.74
CA LEU A 98 6.37 16.77 10.55
C LEU A 98 6.88 16.14 11.85
N ALA A 99 6.07 16.17 12.90
CA ALA A 99 6.38 15.61 14.21
C ALA A 99 6.16 14.08 14.24
N PRO A 100 7.02 13.30 14.92
CA PRO A 100 6.88 11.85 15.02
C PRO A 100 5.56 11.41 15.69
N GLU A 101 4.98 12.23 16.56
CA GLU A 101 3.71 11.99 17.24
C GLU A 101 2.49 11.98 16.29
N CYS A 102 2.67 12.49 15.06
CA CYS A 102 1.63 12.53 14.02
C CYS A 102 1.65 11.32 13.07
N VAL A 103 2.73 10.52 13.08
CA VAL A 103 2.95 9.44 12.08
C VAL A 103 1.81 8.42 12.09
N ASP A 104 1.40 7.97 13.26
CA ASP A 104 0.34 6.98 13.41
C ASP A 104 -1.00 7.49 12.85
N ALA A 105 -1.30 8.78 13.03
CA ALA A 105 -2.52 9.40 12.49
C ALA A 105 -2.45 9.55 10.96
N TYR A 106 -1.32 9.98 10.40
CA TYR A 106 -1.11 10.03 8.95
C TYR A 106 -1.25 8.65 8.32
N TYR A 107 -0.59 7.64 8.92
CA TYR A 107 -0.63 6.27 8.43
C TYR A 107 -2.05 5.71 8.44
N LYS A 108 -2.78 5.83 9.57
CA LYS A 108 -4.16 5.33 9.69
C LYS A 108 -5.12 6.04 8.74
N PHE A 109 -4.98 7.35 8.58
CA PHE A 109 -5.80 8.10 7.64
C PHE A 109 -5.54 7.65 6.20
N GLY A 110 -4.27 7.52 5.81
CA GLY A 110 -3.89 6.99 4.49
C GLY A 110 -4.40 5.58 4.23
N CYS A 111 -4.37 4.69 5.23
CA CYS A 111 -4.97 3.35 5.12
C CYS A 111 -6.48 3.41 4.89
N ALA A 112 -7.21 4.25 5.63
CA ALA A 112 -8.66 4.36 5.48
C ALA A 112 -9.06 4.83 4.08
N LEU A 113 -8.34 5.82 3.54
CA LEU A 113 -8.54 6.32 2.19
C LEU A 113 -8.23 5.27 1.11
N LEU A 114 -7.13 4.52 1.26
CA LEU A 114 -6.82 3.41 0.35
C LEU A 114 -7.94 2.36 0.33
N TYR A 115 -8.43 1.93 1.50
CA TYR A 115 -9.49 0.92 1.55
C TYR A 115 -10.82 1.44 1.02
N LYS A 116 -11.13 2.72 1.24
CA LYS A 116 -12.30 3.40 0.63
C LYS A 116 -12.21 3.37 -0.89
N ALA A 117 -11.06 3.76 -1.46
CA ALA A 117 -10.84 3.73 -2.90
C ALA A 117 -10.97 2.31 -3.49
N GLN A 118 -10.47 1.29 -2.80
CA GLN A 118 -10.58 -0.12 -3.21
C GLN A 118 -12.02 -0.65 -3.16
N GLU A 119 -12.84 -0.21 -2.20
CA GLU A 119 -14.26 -0.59 -2.14
C GLU A 119 -15.05 0.05 -3.28
N GLU A 120 -14.73 1.30 -3.63
CA GLU A 120 -15.37 2.03 -4.73
C GLU A 120 -14.95 1.48 -6.11
N SER A 121 -13.72 0.96 -6.24
CA SER A 121 -13.23 0.33 -7.47
C SER A 121 -13.70 -1.13 -7.66
N ASP A 122 -14.28 -1.77 -6.63
CA ASP A 122 -14.70 -3.19 -6.70
C ASP A 122 -15.98 -3.38 -7.56
N PRO A 123 -15.89 -4.04 -8.74
CA PRO A 123 -17.04 -4.27 -9.60
C PRO A 123 -18.12 -5.18 -8.97
N LEU A 124 -17.80 -5.90 -7.88
CA LEU A 124 -18.75 -6.75 -7.16
C LEU A 124 -19.63 -5.95 -6.17
N VAL A 125 -19.16 -4.81 -5.68
CA VAL A 125 -19.93 -3.89 -4.81
C VAL A 125 -20.93 -3.10 -5.65
N ALA A 126 -20.60 -2.81 -6.91
CA ALA A 126 -21.47 -2.11 -7.88
C ALA A 126 -22.67 -2.93 -8.37
N VAL A 127 -22.76 -4.23 -8.06
CA VAL A 127 -23.96 -5.04 -8.35
C VAL A 127 -25.01 -4.75 -7.27
N PRO A 128 -26.21 -4.23 -7.61
CA PRO A 128 -27.22 -3.93 -6.60
C PRO A 128 -27.53 -5.17 -5.78
N LYS A 129 -27.18 -5.14 -4.49
CA LYS A 129 -27.69 -6.10 -3.50
C LYS A 129 -29.20 -5.95 -3.52
N LYS A 130 -29.87 -6.82 -4.25
CA LYS A 130 -31.32 -6.92 -4.26
C LYS A 130 -31.72 -7.29 -2.84
N GLU A 131 -32.14 -6.28 -2.08
CA GLU A 131 -32.64 -6.41 -0.72
C GLU A 131 -33.78 -7.42 -0.71
N ALA A 132 -33.51 -8.61 -0.18
CA ALA A 132 -34.55 -9.57 0.14
C ALA A 132 -35.21 -9.14 1.45
N GLN A 133 -36.21 -8.26 1.35
CA GLN A 133 -37.20 -8.13 2.43
C GLN A 133 -38.07 -9.41 2.49
N PRO A 134 -38.40 -9.91 3.69
CA PRO A 134 -39.17 -11.13 3.86
C PRO A 134 -40.67 -10.81 3.83
N GLN A 135 -41.40 -11.37 2.88
CA GLN A 135 -42.85 -11.55 3.00
C GLN A 135 -43.26 -12.96 2.55
N GLN A 136 -43.61 -13.77 3.57
CA GLN A 136 -44.66 -14.80 3.57
C GLN A 136 -45.87 -14.40 2.71
N ASP A 137 -46.68 -15.23 2.06
CA ASP A 137 -46.86 -16.68 1.94
C ASP A 137 -47.71 -16.86 0.66
N SER A 138 -47.49 -17.92 -0.13
CA SER A 138 -48.58 -18.85 -0.52
C SER A 138 -48.06 -19.95 -1.44
N ASP A 139 -48.32 -21.20 -1.03
CA ASP A 139 -48.02 -22.45 -1.71
C ASP A 139 -48.57 -22.56 -3.15
N LYS A 140 -47.76 -23.11 -4.07
CA LYS A 140 -47.99 -24.44 -4.66
C LYS A 140 -46.93 -24.84 -5.70
N ASP A 141 -46.31 -25.99 -5.40
CA ASP A 141 -46.10 -27.16 -6.26
C ASP A 141 -45.36 -27.03 -7.61
N GLY A 142 -44.34 -27.89 -7.79
CA GLY A 142 -43.98 -28.40 -9.11
C GLY A 142 -42.50 -28.34 -9.53
N SER A 143 -41.74 -29.34 -9.08
CA SER A 143 -40.87 -30.16 -9.96
C SER A 143 -39.56 -29.61 -10.59
N VAL A 144 -38.44 -30.07 -10.00
CA VAL A 144 -37.27 -30.75 -10.64
C VAL A 144 -36.36 -29.98 -11.63
N LYS A 145 -35.10 -29.80 -11.17
CA LYS A 145 -33.76 -29.86 -11.85
C LYS A 145 -33.53 -29.14 -13.19
N SER A 146 -32.43 -28.36 -13.23
CA SER A 146 -31.28 -28.54 -14.16
C SER A 146 -30.35 -27.32 -13.99
N ALA A 147 -29.16 -27.46 -13.41
CA ALA A 147 -27.88 -27.51 -14.14
C ALA A 147 -27.76 -26.43 -15.24
N LEU A 148 -26.96 -25.40 -14.95
CA LEU A 148 -26.34 -24.53 -15.94
C LEU A 148 -24.83 -24.56 -15.70
N ASN A 149 -24.20 -25.57 -16.30
CA ASN A 149 -22.84 -25.51 -16.78
C ASN A 149 -22.94 -25.06 -18.24
N CYS A 150 -22.25 -24.01 -18.66
CA CYS A 150 -21.47 -24.10 -19.88
C CYS A 150 -20.50 -22.92 -19.97
N GLU A 151 -19.24 -23.34 -19.97
CA GLU A 151 -18.03 -22.67 -20.38
C GLU A 151 -18.10 -21.77 -21.63
N SER A 152 -17.15 -20.82 -21.60
CA SER A 152 -16.42 -20.26 -22.74
C SER A 152 -16.26 -21.22 -23.91
N SER A 153 -16.33 -20.72 -25.15
CA SER A 153 -15.66 -21.37 -26.27
C SER A 153 -15.34 -20.42 -27.42
N THR A 154 -14.06 -20.49 -27.78
CA THR A 154 -13.43 -20.03 -29.00
C THR A 154 -13.76 -20.92 -30.20
N ALA A 155 -13.97 -20.27 -31.36
CA ALA A 155 -13.58 -20.62 -32.73
C ALA A 155 -14.14 -21.89 -33.45
N SER A 156 -14.72 -21.70 -34.66
CA SER A 156 -14.09 -22.05 -35.96
C SER A 156 -15.06 -22.15 -37.17
N VAL A 157 -14.70 -21.47 -38.29
CA VAL A 157 -14.62 -21.94 -39.73
C VAL A 157 -15.92 -22.37 -40.46
N ALA A 158 -16.24 -22.09 -41.74
CA ALA A 158 -15.79 -21.22 -42.85
C ALA A 158 -16.79 -21.39 -44.02
N SER A 159 -16.83 -20.47 -44.99
CA SER A 159 -16.96 -20.81 -46.43
C SER A 159 -16.59 -19.64 -47.35
N SER A 160 -16.01 -20.02 -48.48
CA SER A 160 -15.27 -19.26 -49.50
C SER A 160 -16.14 -18.43 -50.44
N THR A 161 -15.60 -17.32 -50.99
CA THR A 161 -15.35 -17.10 -52.43
C THR A 161 -14.66 -15.75 -52.68
N GLU A 162 -13.46 -15.84 -53.26
CA GLU A 162 -12.83 -15.03 -54.33
C GLU A 162 -12.86 -13.48 -54.34
N GLN A 163 -11.62 -12.94 -54.37
CA GLN A 163 -11.08 -11.83 -55.20
C GLN A 163 -11.61 -10.40 -54.99
N ASP A 164 -10.83 -9.32 -55.13
CA ASP A 164 -9.40 -9.02 -55.29
C ASP A 164 -9.33 -7.48 -55.36
N GLY A 165 -8.21 -6.89 -54.95
CA GLY A 165 -7.74 -5.63 -55.54
C GLY A 165 -8.21 -4.29 -54.96
N GLY A 166 -7.44 -3.79 -53.99
CA GLY A 166 -6.59 -2.62 -54.24
C GLY A 166 -7.17 -1.18 -54.17
N SER A 167 -6.77 -0.50 -53.09
CA SER A 167 -6.21 0.87 -53.03
C SER A 167 -7.06 2.14 -53.27
N ASN A 168 -6.83 3.08 -52.36
CA ASN A 168 -6.84 4.56 -52.46
C ASN A 168 -8.06 5.35 -51.95
N VAL A 169 -7.76 6.20 -50.94
CA VAL A 169 -8.31 7.53 -50.64
C VAL A 169 -8.35 8.37 -51.94
N PRO A 170 -9.38 9.21 -52.25
CA PRO A 170 -9.56 10.52 -51.60
C PRO A 170 -10.97 11.16 -51.57
N GLU A 171 -10.99 12.33 -50.93
CA GLU A 171 -11.95 13.44 -50.82
C GLU A 171 -13.05 13.62 -51.89
N GLY A 172 -14.16 14.23 -51.45
CA GLY A 172 -15.10 14.94 -52.30
C GLY A 172 -16.39 15.37 -51.58
N GLU A 173 -16.43 16.61 -51.07
CA GLU A 173 -17.66 17.43 -51.00
C GLU A 173 -18.16 17.77 -52.44
N PRO A 174 -19.28 18.49 -52.70
CA PRO A 174 -20.27 19.14 -51.82
C PRO A 174 -21.75 18.94 -52.26
N ASP A 175 -22.63 19.71 -51.60
CA ASP A 175 -23.85 20.36 -52.14
C ASP A 175 -25.20 19.63 -51.90
N ASP A 176 -26.06 20.23 -51.06
CA ASP A 176 -27.24 20.95 -51.58
C ASP A 176 -27.87 21.85 -50.49
N GLU A 177 -28.32 23.02 -50.94
CA GLU A 177 -28.89 24.13 -50.18
C GLU A 177 -30.30 23.83 -49.63
N ALA A 178 -30.66 24.53 -48.55
CA ALA A 178 -31.73 25.55 -48.54
C ALA A 178 -32.53 25.57 -47.23
N SER A 179 -32.47 26.70 -46.52
CA SER A 179 -33.62 27.61 -46.31
C SER A 179 -33.59 28.29 -44.95
N GLY A 180 -33.56 29.63 -44.98
CA GLY A 180 -34.37 30.47 -44.09
C GLY A 180 -33.61 31.23 -43.00
N GLU A 181 -33.20 32.46 -43.29
CA GLU A 181 -32.96 33.51 -42.30
C GLU A 181 -34.30 33.98 -41.72
N ASP A 182 -34.38 34.18 -40.40
CA ASP A 182 -34.96 35.41 -39.86
C ASP A 182 -34.42 35.71 -38.44
N GLN A 183 -34.25 37.00 -38.18
CA GLN A 183 -33.47 37.65 -37.13
C GLN A 183 -34.14 37.66 -35.74
N GLU A 184 -33.35 37.70 -34.66
CA GLU A 184 -33.19 38.89 -33.80
C GLU A 184 -32.37 38.57 -32.54
N GLU A 185 -31.51 39.51 -32.17
CA GLU A 185 -30.55 39.40 -31.08
C GLU A 185 -31.17 39.65 -29.70
N GLY A 186 -30.66 38.94 -28.70
CA GLY A 186 -31.06 39.11 -27.31
C GLY A 186 -30.09 38.48 -26.32
N LYS A 187 -28.90 39.09 -26.22
CA LYS A 187 -28.02 39.20 -25.03
C LYS A 187 -27.78 38.00 -24.11
N GLU A 188 -26.48 37.79 -23.93
CA GLU A 188 -25.79 37.47 -22.66
C GLU A 188 -25.98 36.06 -22.10
N SER A 189 -25.04 35.19 -22.44
CA SER A 189 -24.03 34.71 -21.50
C SER A 189 -23.58 33.34 -21.98
N ASP A 190 -22.62 33.36 -22.90
CA ASP A 190 -21.70 32.24 -23.11
C ASP A 190 -20.86 32.11 -21.83
N VAL A 191 -21.47 31.45 -20.84
CA VAL A 191 -20.74 30.62 -19.90
C VAL A 191 -21.18 29.23 -20.26
N GLU A 192 -20.40 28.59 -21.13
CA GLU A 192 -20.06 27.20 -20.88
C GLU A 192 -19.92 27.08 -19.37
N ASP A 193 -20.90 26.44 -18.73
CA ASP A 193 -20.77 25.87 -17.40
C ASP A 193 -19.76 24.72 -17.56
N LEU A 194 -18.52 25.08 -17.90
CA LEU A 194 -17.32 24.57 -17.28
C LEU A 194 -17.46 24.97 -15.81
N ALA A 195 -18.45 24.37 -15.13
CA ALA A 195 -18.38 24.15 -13.72
C ALA A 195 -17.02 23.50 -13.57
N GLU A 196 -16.10 24.29 -13.03
CA GLU A 196 -14.80 23.90 -12.55
C GLU A 196 -14.94 22.44 -12.13
N ALA A 197 -14.31 21.55 -12.90
CA ALA A 197 -13.83 20.35 -12.27
C ALA A 197 -12.84 20.87 -11.23
N ASP A 198 -13.36 21.23 -10.05
CA ASP A 198 -12.69 20.88 -8.81
C ASP A 198 -12.39 19.40 -9.04
N GLU A 199 -11.19 19.12 -9.53
CA GLU A 199 -10.62 17.80 -9.53
C GLU A 199 -10.51 17.49 -8.05
N ASP A 200 -11.62 17.08 -7.43
CA ASP A 200 -11.68 16.55 -6.09
C ASP A 200 -10.53 15.56 -6.02
N GLU A 201 -9.53 15.87 -5.21
CA GLU A 201 -8.36 15.04 -5.07
C GLU A 201 -8.85 13.62 -4.76
N SER A 202 -8.51 12.65 -5.62
CA SER A 202 -9.04 11.30 -5.45
C SER A 202 -8.61 10.76 -4.08
N ASP A 203 -9.43 9.92 -3.47
CA ASP A 203 -9.08 9.29 -2.18
C ASP A 203 -7.71 8.60 -2.26
N LEU A 204 -7.36 8.06 -3.44
CA LEU A 204 -6.09 7.40 -3.69
C LEU A 204 -4.89 8.37 -3.73
N ASP A 205 -5.06 9.56 -4.31
CA ASP A 205 -4.03 10.61 -4.30
C ASP A 205 -3.83 11.16 -2.89
N LEU A 206 -4.92 11.36 -2.15
CA LEU A 206 -4.84 11.80 -0.76
C LEU A 206 -4.21 10.72 0.13
N ALA A 207 -4.55 9.44 -0.09
CA ALA A 207 -3.91 8.31 0.59
C ALA A 207 -2.40 8.32 0.39
N TRP A 208 -1.95 8.49 -0.86
CA TRP A 208 -0.53 8.60 -1.18
C TRP A 208 0.11 9.77 -0.42
N LYS A 209 -0.49 10.96 -0.43
CA LYS A 209 0.05 12.14 0.27
C LYS A 209 0.18 11.89 1.77
N MET A 210 -0.84 11.32 2.42
CA MET A 210 -0.81 11.05 3.86
C MET A 210 0.27 10.03 4.22
N LEU A 211 0.38 8.96 3.44
CA LEU A 211 1.41 7.93 3.64
C LEU A 211 2.82 8.45 3.32
N ASP A 212 2.96 9.34 2.35
CA ASP A 212 4.25 9.96 2.00
C ASP A 212 4.75 10.89 3.11
N VAL A 213 3.85 11.68 3.72
CA VAL A 213 4.19 12.47 4.90
C VAL A 213 4.63 11.56 6.05
N ALA A 214 3.89 10.46 6.31
CA ALA A 214 4.31 9.47 7.32
C ALA A 214 5.71 8.90 7.02
N ARG A 215 5.96 8.52 5.75
CA ARG A 215 7.27 8.02 5.27
C ARG A 215 8.38 9.03 5.52
N VAL A 216 8.19 10.29 5.12
CA VAL A 216 9.17 11.36 5.29
C VAL A 216 9.51 11.58 6.76
N ILE A 217 8.53 11.46 7.67
CA ILE A 217 8.79 11.60 9.11
C ILE A 217 9.61 10.42 9.63
N VAL A 218 9.24 9.18 9.31
CA VAL A 218 9.95 7.99 9.82
C VAL A 218 11.34 7.81 9.21
N GLU A 219 11.57 8.26 7.97
CA GLU A 219 12.87 8.20 7.29
C GLU A 219 13.93 9.12 7.91
N LYS A 220 13.53 10.13 8.69
CA LYS A 220 14.47 10.98 9.44
C LYS A 220 15.24 10.19 10.50
N ASN A 221 14.65 9.12 11.02
CA ASN A 221 15.30 8.23 11.96
C ASN A 221 16.08 7.16 11.18
N SER A 222 17.31 6.84 11.57
CA SER A 222 18.12 5.81 10.90
C SER A 222 17.63 4.38 11.16
N ASP A 223 16.87 4.18 12.23
CA ASP A 223 16.57 2.85 12.72
C ASP A 223 15.46 2.19 11.91
N ASP A 224 15.66 0.93 11.55
CA ASP A 224 14.63 0.11 10.95
C ASP A 224 13.54 -0.18 11.99
N THR A 225 12.28 0.06 11.63
CA THR A 225 11.13 -0.15 12.52
C THR A 225 10.01 -0.87 11.80
N MET A 226 9.14 -1.52 12.56
CA MET A 226 7.94 -2.12 11.98
C MET A 226 6.99 -1.08 11.36
N GLU A 227 7.01 0.15 11.87
CA GLU A 227 6.24 1.28 11.34
C GLU A 227 6.68 1.63 9.91
N LYS A 228 8.00 1.70 9.66
CA LYS A 228 8.55 1.89 8.31
C LYS A 228 8.13 0.79 7.35
N VAL A 229 8.19 -0.48 7.78
CA VAL A 229 7.75 -1.62 6.96
C VAL A 229 6.28 -1.49 6.60
N ASN A 230 5.43 -1.12 7.56
CA ASN A 230 4.00 -0.95 7.33
C ASN A 230 3.73 0.17 6.33
N ILE A 231 4.32 1.37 6.53
CA ILE A 231 4.16 2.52 5.64
C ILE A 231 4.61 2.18 4.20
N LEU A 232 5.80 1.58 4.04
CA LEU A 232 6.31 1.18 2.72
C LEU A 232 5.41 0.13 2.05
N SER A 233 4.90 -0.84 2.82
CA SER A 233 3.98 -1.86 2.29
C SER A 233 2.67 -1.23 1.81
N THR A 234 2.11 -0.28 2.56
CA THR A 234 0.86 0.41 2.16
C THR A 234 1.09 1.37 0.99
N LEU A 235 2.22 2.07 0.92
CA LEU A 235 2.58 2.87 -0.27
C LEU A 235 2.69 1.99 -1.52
N ALA A 236 3.22 0.78 -1.39
CA ALA A 236 3.26 -0.17 -2.48
C ALA A 236 1.87 -0.66 -2.91
N GLU A 237 0.92 -0.79 -1.98
CA GLU A 237 -0.50 -1.08 -2.28
C GLU A 237 -1.16 0.09 -3.03
N VAL A 238 -0.94 1.34 -2.58
CA VAL A 238 -1.41 2.54 -3.29
C VAL A 238 -0.84 2.62 -4.71
N ALA A 239 0.47 2.39 -4.87
CA ALA A 239 1.10 2.40 -6.20
C ALA A 239 0.52 1.30 -7.11
N LEU A 240 0.21 0.12 -6.55
CA LEU A 240 -0.39 -0.98 -7.31
C LEU A 240 -1.81 -0.64 -7.80
N GLU A 241 -2.62 0.02 -6.95
CA GLU A 241 -3.97 0.48 -7.32
C GLU A 241 -3.92 1.57 -8.41
N ARG A 242 -2.85 2.38 -8.43
CA ARG A 242 -2.56 3.35 -9.50
C ARG A 242 -1.93 2.72 -10.75
N GLU A 243 -1.84 1.40 -10.80
CA GLU A 243 -1.17 0.63 -11.86
C GLU A 243 0.34 0.93 -12.05
N ASP A 244 0.97 1.59 -11.07
CA ASP A 244 2.42 1.84 -11.04
C ASP A 244 3.15 0.65 -10.41
N VAL A 245 3.31 -0.39 -11.24
CA VAL A 245 3.95 -1.66 -10.84
C VAL A 245 5.41 -1.45 -10.45
N GLU A 246 6.15 -0.58 -11.12
CA GLU A 246 7.56 -0.33 -10.85
C GLU A 246 7.77 0.28 -9.46
N THR A 247 7.01 1.32 -9.11
CA THR A 247 7.06 1.94 -7.77
C THR A 247 6.59 0.95 -6.70
N SER A 248 5.48 0.25 -6.95
CA SER A 248 4.95 -0.77 -6.04
C SER A 248 5.99 -1.85 -5.71
N LEU A 249 6.64 -2.41 -6.74
CA LEU A 249 7.66 -3.44 -6.56
C LEU A 249 8.87 -2.92 -5.78
N SER A 250 9.34 -1.71 -6.11
CA SER A 250 10.44 -1.06 -5.39
C SER A 250 10.14 -0.94 -3.90
N ASP A 251 8.96 -0.45 -3.54
CA ASP A 251 8.62 -0.19 -2.14
C ASP A 251 8.36 -1.49 -1.36
N TYR A 252 7.75 -2.50 -1.97
CA TYR A 252 7.67 -3.83 -1.36
C TYR A 252 9.04 -4.47 -1.13
N LEU A 253 9.98 -4.31 -2.05
CA LEU A 253 11.34 -4.86 -1.88
C LEU A 253 12.09 -4.16 -0.75
N LYS A 254 11.94 -2.83 -0.61
CA LYS A 254 12.48 -2.09 0.54
C LYS A 254 11.84 -2.58 1.85
N ALA A 255 10.51 -2.68 1.89
CA ALA A 255 9.79 -3.20 3.05
C ALA A 255 10.26 -4.60 3.43
N LEU A 256 10.53 -5.46 2.45
CA LEU A 256 11.00 -6.83 2.67
C LEU A 256 12.41 -6.84 3.27
N SER A 257 13.33 -6.06 2.71
CA SER A 257 14.69 -5.95 3.23
C SER A 257 14.70 -5.43 4.68
N THR A 258 13.89 -4.41 4.98
CA THR A 258 13.77 -3.88 6.34
C THR A 258 13.16 -4.92 7.28
N LEU A 259 12.10 -5.62 6.85
CA LEU A 259 11.43 -6.65 7.66
C LEU A 259 12.37 -7.81 8.00
N GLU A 260 13.18 -8.29 7.06
CA GLU A 260 14.14 -9.39 7.27
C GLU A 260 15.20 -9.07 8.34
N CYS A 261 15.48 -7.80 8.59
CA CYS A 261 16.36 -7.35 9.68
C CYS A 261 15.66 -7.33 11.05
N LEU A 262 14.32 -7.32 11.09
CA LEU A 262 13.52 -7.07 12.29
C LEU A 262 12.89 -8.32 12.90
N VAL A 263 12.67 -9.37 12.11
CA VAL A 263 11.94 -10.57 12.55
C VAL A 263 12.72 -11.86 12.27
N GLU A 264 12.29 -12.95 12.91
CA GLU A 264 12.84 -14.28 12.66
C GLU A 264 12.66 -14.69 11.18
N GLN A 265 13.60 -15.48 10.65
CA GLN A 265 13.63 -15.85 9.22
C GLN A 265 12.41 -16.64 8.76
N ASP A 266 11.73 -17.33 9.68
CA ASP A 266 10.51 -18.09 9.41
C ASP A 266 9.23 -17.30 9.81
N SER A 267 9.34 -15.99 10.02
CA SER A 267 8.21 -15.13 10.34
C SER A 267 7.17 -15.12 9.23
N ARG A 268 5.91 -15.31 9.62
CA ARG A 268 4.75 -15.22 8.72
C ARG A 268 4.68 -13.87 7.99
N ARG A 269 5.18 -12.78 8.59
CA ARG A 269 5.19 -11.46 7.95
C ARG A 269 6.10 -11.42 6.72
N ILE A 270 7.23 -12.15 6.73
CA ILE A 270 8.11 -12.27 5.56
C ILE A 270 7.38 -13.04 4.45
N ALA A 271 6.66 -14.12 4.80
CA ALA A 271 5.87 -14.88 3.83
C ALA A 271 4.76 -14.02 3.18
N GLU A 272 4.05 -13.22 3.98
CA GLU A 272 3.01 -12.30 3.53
C GLU A 272 3.55 -11.28 2.51
N LEU A 273 4.70 -10.68 2.79
CA LEU A 273 5.30 -9.67 1.92
C LEU A 273 5.85 -10.28 0.62
N ASN A 274 6.42 -11.49 0.68
CA ASN A 274 6.78 -12.25 -0.53
C ASN A 274 5.54 -12.57 -1.38
N PHE A 275 4.40 -12.87 -0.75
CA PHE A 275 3.16 -13.08 -1.47
C PHE A 275 2.64 -11.79 -2.13
N ARG A 276 2.69 -10.63 -1.44
CA ARG A 276 2.36 -9.32 -2.02
C ARG A 276 3.24 -8.98 -3.24
N ILE A 277 4.56 -9.23 -3.15
CA ILE A 277 5.47 -9.06 -4.30
C ILE A 277 5.08 -9.97 -5.47
N CYS A 278 4.72 -11.23 -5.18
CA CYS A 278 4.23 -12.16 -6.20
C CYS A 278 2.99 -11.58 -6.92
N LEU A 279 2.02 -11.03 -6.18
CA LEU A 279 0.83 -10.38 -6.77
C LEU A 279 1.20 -9.15 -7.63
N CYS A 280 2.07 -8.28 -7.13
CA CYS A 280 2.56 -7.10 -7.86
C CYS A 280 3.18 -7.50 -9.22
N LEU A 281 4.01 -8.54 -9.23
CA LEU A 281 4.66 -9.04 -10.46
C LEU A 281 3.67 -9.68 -11.43
N GLU A 282 2.63 -10.36 -10.94
CA GLU A 282 1.57 -10.92 -11.79
C GLU A 282 0.75 -9.79 -12.46
N VAL A 283 0.39 -8.74 -11.72
CA VAL A 283 -0.25 -7.52 -12.27
C VAL A 283 0.65 -6.92 -13.37
N GLY A 284 1.96 -6.87 -13.12
CA GLY A 284 2.96 -6.46 -14.10
C GLY A 284 3.22 -7.41 -15.27
N SER A 285 2.46 -8.51 -15.40
CA SER A 285 2.68 -9.55 -16.41
C SER A 285 4.09 -10.18 -16.38
N LYS A 286 4.77 -10.16 -15.23
CA LYS A 286 6.11 -10.71 -14.98
C LYS A 286 6.03 -12.03 -14.20
N ALA A 287 5.19 -12.95 -14.66
CA ALA A 287 4.90 -14.21 -13.95
C ALA A 287 6.16 -15.07 -13.66
N ALA A 288 7.13 -15.08 -14.58
CA ALA A 288 8.38 -15.80 -14.36
C ALA A 288 9.18 -15.28 -13.16
N ASP A 289 9.15 -13.96 -12.94
CA ASP A 289 9.84 -13.29 -11.83
C ASP A 289 9.07 -13.46 -10.51
N ALA A 290 7.76 -13.73 -10.56
CA ALA A 290 6.91 -13.94 -9.39
C ALA A 290 7.14 -15.31 -8.70
N ILE A 291 7.49 -16.35 -9.48
CA ILE A 291 7.73 -17.72 -9.02
C ILE A 291 8.67 -17.80 -7.79
N PRO A 292 9.88 -17.20 -7.79
CA PRO A 292 10.79 -17.31 -6.64
C PRO A 292 10.21 -16.74 -5.35
N TYR A 293 9.45 -15.64 -5.41
CA TYR A 293 8.81 -15.05 -4.22
C TYR A 293 7.70 -15.95 -3.69
N CYS A 294 6.87 -16.49 -4.59
CA CYS A 294 5.84 -17.45 -4.23
C CYS A 294 6.44 -18.74 -3.62
N GLN A 295 7.58 -19.24 -4.14
CA GLN A 295 8.30 -20.37 -3.55
C GLN A 295 8.89 -20.05 -2.16
N LYS A 296 9.46 -18.85 -2.00
CA LYS A 296 10.02 -18.39 -0.72
C LYS A 296 8.93 -18.26 0.35
N ALA A 297 7.77 -17.71 0.02
CA ALA A 297 6.62 -17.64 0.93
C ALA A 297 6.18 -19.04 1.42
N ILE A 298 6.08 -20.02 0.50
CA ILE A 298 5.74 -21.41 0.85
C ILE A 298 6.80 -22.04 1.76
N ALA A 299 8.09 -21.83 1.46
CA ALA A 299 9.19 -22.37 2.24
C ALA A 299 9.20 -21.83 3.68
N ILE A 300 8.96 -20.53 3.86
CA ILE A 300 8.84 -19.88 5.17
C ILE A 300 7.69 -20.49 5.97
N CYS A 301 6.50 -20.60 5.37
CA CYS A 301 5.34 -21.20 6.04
C CYS A 301 5.61 -22.65 6.49
N LYS A 302 6.31 -23.44 5.66
CA LYS A 302 6.71 -24.82 6.02
C LYS A 302 7.68 -24.84 7.20
N SER A 303 8.74 -24.02 7.15
CA SER A 303 9.72 -23.91 8.23
C SER A 303 9.05 -23.54 9.56
N ARG A 304 8.11 -22.59 9.53
CA ARG A 304 7.35 -22.16 10.70
C ARG A 304 6.49 -23.28 11.27
N MET A 305 5.77 -24.02 10.42
CA MET A 305 4.98 -25.17 10.84
C MET A 305 5.84 -26.28 11.47
N GLU A 306 7.00 -26.58 10.88
CA GLU A 306 7.93 -27.58 11.41
C GLU A 306 8.47 -27.19 12.79
N ARG A 307 8.89 -25.92 12.96
CA ARG A 307 9.38 -25.43 14.25
C ARG A 307 8.29 -25.46 15.32
N LEU A 308 7.10 -24.95 15.01
CA LEU A 308 5.97 -24.95 15.94
C LEU A 308 5.55 -26.38 16.31
N GLY A 309 5.57 -27.31 15.34
CA GLY A 309 5.31 -28.73 15.60
C GLY A 309 6.32 -29.34 16.57
N GLY A 310 7.61 -29.09 16.36
CA GLY A 310 8.68 -29.55 17.26
C GLY A 310 8.58 -28.97 18.67
N GLU A 311 8.24 -27.68 18.80
CA GLU A 311 8.00 -27.04 20.10
C GLU A 311 6.83 -27.71 20.85
N ILE A 312 5.72 -27.98 20.17
CA ILE A 312 4.55 -28.65 20.77
C ILE A 312 4.90 -30.08 21.23
N GLU A 313 5.65 -30.84 20.43
CA GLU A 313 6.08 -32.19 20.81
C GLU A 313 7.01 -32.16 22.04
N SER A 314 7.92 -31.18 22.11
CA SER A 314 8.81 -31.01 23.26
C SER A 314 8.05 -30.67 24.54
N GLU A 315 7.11 -29.72 24.49
CA GLU A 315 6.30 -29.28 25.63
C GLU A 315 5.34 -30.35 26.15
N GLN A 316 4.97 -31.34 25.33
CA GLN A 316 4.16 -32.49 25.74
C GLN A 316 4.98 -33.63 26.37
N SER A 317 6.30 -33.64 26.18
CA SER A 317 7.20 -34.71 26.66
C SER A 317 7.76 -34.47 28.07
N ASP A 318 7.64 -33.25 28.60
CA ASP A 318 8.06 -32.90 29.96
C ASP A 318 6.98 -33.28 31.01
N ASP A 319 7.38 -34.10 32.00
CA ASP A 319 6.54 -34.68 33.07
C ASP A 319 5.83 -33.58 33.93
N PRO A 320 4.55 -33.73 34.34
CA PRO A 320 3.75 -32.66 34.95
C PRO A 320 4.10 -32.34 36.43
N SER A 321 5.29 -32.69 36.92
CA SER A 321 5.62 -32.63 38.35
C SER A 321 6.10 -31.26 38.87
N SER A 322 6.10 -30.20 38.06
CA SER A 322 6.47 -28.85 38.50
C SER A 322 5.33 -27.86 38.29
N GLY A 323 4.67 -27.47 39.38
CA GLY A 323 3.54 -26.53 39.40
C GLY A 323 3.93 -25.09 39.06
N GLY A 324 4.11 -24.80 37.76
CA GLY A 324 4.18 -23.45 37.18
C GLY A 324 2.94 -23.10 36.35
N PRO A 325 2.68 -21.80 36.04
CA PRO A 325 1.41 -21.35 35.49
C PRO A 325 1.17 -21.80 34.04
N GLN A 326 0.06 -22.50 33.83
CA GLN A 326 -0.71 -22.76 32.59
C GLN A 326 0.04 -22.70 31.22
N PRO A 327 0.60 -23.83 30.73
CA PRO A 327 1.11 -23.99 29.35
C PRO A 327 0.00 -24.10 28.27
N GLY A 328 -1.28 -24.13 28.68
CA GLY A 328 -2.40 -24.45 27.78
C GLY A 328 -2.69 -23.41 26.69
N SER A 329 -2.49 -22.10 26.96
CA SER A 329 -2.76 -21.08 25.93
C SER A 329 -1.67 -21.05 24.87
N SER A 330 -0.40 -21.22 25.26
CA SER A 330 0.72 -21.19 24.30
C SER A 330 0.62 -22.35 23.30
N ILE A 331 0.31 -23.57 23.75
CA ILE A 331 0.13 -24.71 22.85
C ILE A 331 -1.09 -24.54 21.94
N SER A 332 -2.21 -24.00 22.45
CA SER A 332 -3.39 -23.77 21.62
C SER A 332 -3.14 -22.73 20.52
N ASP A 333 -2.40 -21.67 20.86
CA ASP A 333 -2.07 -20.59 19.92
C ASP A 333 -1.15 -21.12 18.81
N LYS A 334 -0.11 -21.88 19.17
CA LYS A 334 0.77 -22.55 18.20
C LYS A 334 0.00 -23.51 17.28
N LYS A 335 -0.95 -24.26 17.84
CA LYS A 335 -1.79 -25.19 17.07
C LYS A 335 -2.73 -24.46 16.11
N ALA A 336 -3.34 -23.35 16.54
CA ALA A 336 -4.19 -22.51 15.69
C ALA A 336 -3.38 -21.86 14.56
N GLU A 337 -2.13 -21.47 14.82
CA GLU A 337 -1.23 -20.95 13.79
C GLU A 337 -0.89 -22.03 12.75
N ILE A 338 -0.52 -23.24 13.19
CA ILE A 338 -0.26 -24.38 12.28
C ILE A 338 -1.49 -24.68 11.43
N GLU A 339 -2.69 -24.70 12.02
CA GLU A 339 -3.94 -24.93 11.29
C GLU A 339 -4.16 -23.86 10.22
N THR A 340 -3.92 -22.59 10.58
CA THR A 340 -4.03 -21.47 9.63
C THR A 340 -3.05 -21.63 8.48
N LEU A 341 -1.77 -21.91 8.75
CA LEU A 341 -0.74 -22.11 7.73
C LEU A 341 -1.04 -23.33 6.83
N THR A 342 -1.54 -24.41 7.43
CA THR A 342 -1.95 -25.63 6.70
C THR A 342 -3.13 -25.33 5.78
N SER A 343 -4.11 -24.57 6.25
CA SER A 343 -5.28 -24.17 5.45
C SER A 343 -4.86 -23.32 4.25
N LEU A 344 -3.92 -22.39 4.44
CA LEU A 344 -3.37 -21.54 3.38
C LEU A 344 -2.60 -22.36 2.33
N ALA A 345 -1.79 -23.33 2.78
CA ALA A 345 -1.05 -24.22 1.89
C ALA A 345 -1.98 -25.14 1.07
N THR A 346 -3.10 -25.59 1.67
CA THR A 346 -4.01 -26.55 1.03
C THR A 346 -5.01 -25.89 0.08
N ARG A 347 -5.45 -24.65 0.37
CA ARG A 347 -6.44 -23.92 -0.44
C ARG A 347 -5.96 -23.65 -1.89
N ARG A 348 -4.65 -23.65 -2.13
CA ARG A 348 -4.08 -23.49 -3.48
C ARG A 348 -4.02 -24.79 -4.30
N PHE A 349 -4.12 -25.97 -3.68
CA PHE A 349 -4.18 -27.25 -4.41
C PHE A 349 -5.59 -27.59 -4.92
N ALA A 350 -6.64 -27.07 -4.30
CA ALA A 350 -8.01 -27.23 -4.81
C ALA A 350 -8.28 -26.37 -6.07
N ALA A 351 -7.56 -25.26 -6.25
CA ALA A 351 -7.68 -24.39 -7.43
C ALA A 351 -6.85 -24.88 -8.65
N ALA A 352 -5.95 -25.85 -8.46
CA ALA A 352 -5.07 -26.38 -9.51
C ALA A 352 -5.27 -27.89 -9.79
N GLY A 353 -6.27 -28.53 -9.17
CA GLY A 353 -6.41 -29.99 -9.09
C GLY A 353 -7.54 -30.62 -9.91
N SER A 354 -8.10 -29.96 -10.92
CA SER A 354 -8.98 -30.62 -11.89
C SER A 354 -8.15 -31.16 -13.05
N GLU A 355 -7.52 -32.32 -12.85
CA GLU A 355 -6.94 -33.09 -13.95
C GLU A 355 -8.05 -33.47 -14.96
N PRO A 356 -7.92 -33.16 -16.26
CA PRO A 356 -8.85 -33.69 -17.24
C PRO A 356 -8.61 -35.21 -17.34
N ASN A 357 -9.64 -35.97 -17.00
CA ASN A 357 -9.67 -37.42 -17.15
C ASN A 357 -9.62 -37.78 -18.64
N ILE A 358 -8.41 -37.94 -19.18
CA ILE A 358 -8.16 -38.48 -20.52
C ILE A 358 -8.18 -40.00 -20.46
N ASN A 359 -9.35 -40.58 -20.16
CA ASN A 359 -9.66 -41.98 -20.49
C ASN A 359 -11.16 -42.26 -20.30
N SER A 360 -11.95 -41.92 -21.31
CA SER A 360 -13.12 -42.72 -21.67
C SER A 360 -13.16 -42.92 -23.17
N ARG A 361 -12.92 -44.18 -23.52
CA ARG A 361 -12.85 -44.77 -24.86
C ARG A 361 -14.23 -44.91 -25.49
#